data_AF-A0A1H3DU59-F1
#
_entry.id   AF-A0A1H3DU59-F1
#
_cell.length_a   1.000
_cell.length_b   1.000
_cell.length_c   1.000
_cell.angle_alpha   90.00
_cell.angle_beta   90.00
_cell.angle_gamma   90.00
#
_symmetry.space_group_name_H-M   'P 1'
#
loop_
_entity.id
_entity.type
_entity.pdbx_description
1 polymer ?
#
loop_
_entity_poly.entity_id
_entity_poly.type
_entity_poly.pdbx_seq_one_letter_code
_entity_poly.pdbx_strand_id
1 'polypeptide(L)'
;MSDTGQAVLRWKLGHQLFHLNLAAMNGLLVQASTALDRSRWQELEAAFRKLTILYDAATATMRYAADFGADTYERVIRPSMAPPFMTPGFSGTLNIEHEQMLSRLTTLRRGFKAADRAGRVPPGVRSAATKLWSAQSRNRRHHIFVCEKFVPEGKSLLSEHFRQTTMHEETES
;
A
#
# COMPACT_ATOMS: atom_id res chain seq x y z
N MET A 1 -25.15 -3.95 15.21
CA MET A 1 -24.71 -3.15 14.05
C MET A 1 -25.23 -3.80 12.78
N SER A 2 -25.83 -3.05 11.86
CA SER A 2 -26.24 -3.57 10.55
C SER A 2 -25.02 -4.04 9.74
N ASP A 3 -25.23 -4.92 8.76
CA ASP A 3 -24.17 -5.42 7.89
C ASP A 3 -23.43 -4.27 7.17
N THR A 4 -24.17 -3.29 6.65
CA THR A 4 -23.63 -2.04 6.10
C THR A 4 -22.78 -1.27 7.12
N GLY A 5 -23.23 -1.15 8.37
CA GLY A 5 -22.48 -0.49 9.43
C GLY A 5 -21.16 -1.20 9.72
N GLN A 6 -21.14 -2.53 9.67
CA GLN A 6 -19.91 -3.31 9.82
C GLN A 6 -18.96 -3.13 8.65
N ALA A 7 -19.47 -3.08 7.41
CA ALA A 7 -18.65 -2.81 6.22
C ALA A 7 -17.95 -1.45 6.30
N VAL A 8 -18.67 -0.38 6.69
CA VAL A 8 -18.08 0.96 6.89
C VAL A 8 -17.02 0.95 8.00
N LEU A 9 -17.26 0.23 9.09
CA LEU A 9 -16.29 0.10 10.17
C LEU A 9 -15.03 -0.63 9.71
N ARG A 10 -15.17 -1.77 9.01
CA ARG A 10 -14.04 -2.52 8.43
C ARG A 10 -13.23 -1.67 7.47
N TRP A 11 -13.90 -0.92 6.59
CA TRP A 11 -13.26 -0.01 5.66
C TRP A 11 -12.39 1.04 6.38
N LYS A 12 -12.98 1.77 7.34
CA LYS A 12 -12.28 2.83 8.08
C LYS A 12 -11.11 2.30 8.91
N LEU A 13 -11.35 1.27 9.73
CA LEU A 13 -10.31 0.67 10.56
C LEU A 13 -9.20 0.03 9.70
N GLY A 14 -9.57 -0.60 8.59
CA GLY A 14 -8.63 -1.15 7.63
C GLY A 14 -7.67 -0.09 7.08
N HIS A 15 -8.18 1.06 6.67
CA HIS A 15 -7.33 2.16 6.19
C HIS A 15 -6.43 2.72 7.30
N GLN A 16 -6.96 2.94 8.50
CA GLN A 16 -6.16 3.39 9.65
C GLN A 16 -5.02 2.42 9.99
N LEU A 17 -5.31 1.12 10.02
CA LEU A 17 -4.29 0.08 10.25
C LEU A 17 -3.27 0.04 9.10
N PHE A 18 -3.70 0.28 7.86
CA PHE A 18 -2.78 0.36 6.73
C PHE A 18 -1.80 1.53 6.87
N HIS A 19 -2.27 2.72 7.28
CA HIS A 19 -1.41 3.87 7.58
C HIS A 19 -0.44 3.59 8.73
N LEU A 20 -0.90 2.94 9.81
CA LEU A 20 -0.02 2.51 10.90
C LEU A 20 1.09 1.57 10.40
N ASN A 21 0.75 0.61 9.54
CA ASN A 21 1.74 -0.27 8.91
C ASN A 21 2.73 0.51 8.06
N LEU A 22 2.29 1.52 7.28
CA LEU A 22 3.18 2.36 6.47
C LEU A 22 4.16 3.16 7.32
N ALA A 23 3.71 3.77 8.42
CA ALA A 23 4.58 4.50 9.33
C ALA A 23 5.66 3.58 9.92
N ALA A 24 5.27 2.38 10.38
CA ALA A 24 6.21 1.38 10.90
C ALA A 24 7.20 0.88 9.82
N MET A 25 6.72 0.63 8.60
CA MET A 25 7.57 0.25 7.47
C MET A 25 8.60 1.34 7.15
N ASN A 26 8.19 2.61 7.06
CA ASN A 26 9.09 3.72 6.78
C ASN A 26 10.22 3.82 7.83
N GLY A 27 9.89 3.69 9.12
CA GLY A 27 10.89 3.67 10.19
C GLY A 27 11.88 2.52 10.06
N LEU A 28 11.39 1.31 9.76
CA LEU A 28 12.24 0.13 9.54
C LEU A 28 13.10 0.24 8.28
N LEU A 29 12.60 0.88 7.22
CA LEU A 29 13.37 1.10 5.99
C LEU A 29 14.54 2.06 6.22
N VAL A 30 14.36 3.10 7.05
CA VAL A 30 15.47 3.98 7.48
C VAL A 30 16.54 3.18 8.23
N GLN A 31 16.12 2.34 9.17
CA GLN A 31 17.02 1.48 9.94
C GLN A 31 17.75 0.48 9.03
N ALA A 32 17.02 -0.17 8.12
CA ALA A 32 17.58 -1.14 7.18
C ALA A 32 18.62 -0.50 6.24
N SER A 33 18.34 0.68 5.70
CA SER A 33 19.32 1.41 4.88
C SER A 33 20.58 1.74 5.67
N THR A 34 20.44 2.24 6.91
CA THR A 34 21.59 2.53 7.78
C THR A 34 22.40 1.26 8.09
N ALA A 35 21.73 0.15 8.37
CA ALA A 35 22.37 -1.13 8.63
C ALA A 35 23.10 -1.67 7.39
N LEU A 36 22.52 -1.52 6.21
CA LEU A 36 23.14 -1.89 4.93
C LEU A 36 24.41 -1.06 4.68
N ASP A 37 24.34 0.27 4.82
CA ASP A 37 25.47 1.17 4.57
C ASP A 37 26.65 0.87 5.52
N ARG A 38 26.34 0.54 6.77
CA ARG A 38 27.33 0.20 7.80
C ARG A 38 27.70 -1.29 7.86
N SER A 39 27.21 -2.11 6.91
CA SER A 39 27.43 -3.56 6.88
C SER A 39 27.05 -4.28 8.20
N ARG A 40 26.04 -3.76 8.90
CA ARG A 40 25.50 -4.35 10.14
C ARG A 40 24.48 -5.43 9.81
N TRP A 41 24.99 -6.58 9.38
CA TRP A 41 24.20 -7.65 8.78
C TRP A 41 23.09 -8.20 9.68
N GLN A 42 23.35 -8.35 10.98
CA GLN A 42 22.33 -8.84 11.93
C GLN A 42 21.14 -7.87 12.06
N GLU A 43 21.42 -6.56 12.12
CA GLU A 43 20.39 -5.52 12.16
C GLU A 43 19.57 -5.50 10.87
N LEU A 44 20.25 -5.61 9.71
CA LEU A 44 19.59 -5.67 8.41
C LEU A 44 18.67 -6.89 8.28
N GLU A 45 19.15 -8.06 8.72
CA GLU A 45 18.36 -9.30 8.72
C GLU A 45 17.10 -9.18 9.60
N ALA A 46 17.25 -8.61 10.80
CA ALA A 46 16.14 -8.36 11.70
C ALA A 46 15.13 -7.37 11.10
N ALA A 47 15.61 -6.31 10.44
CA ALA A 47 14.74 -5.35 9.76
C ALA A 47 13.97 -6.00 8.59
N PHE A 48 14.62 -6.82 7.76
CA PHE A 48 13.95 -7.56 6.68
C PHE A 48 12.87 -8.52 7.20
N ARG A 49 13.11 -9.22 8.31
CA ARG A 49 12.08 -10.06 8.94
C ARG A 49 10.89 -9.24 9.42
N LYS A 50 11.12 -8.13 10.11
CA LYS A 50 10.04 -7.24 10.59
C LYS A 50 9.25 -6.64 9.42
N LEU A 51 9.93 -6.18 8.36
CA LEU A 51 9.29 -5.69 7.16
C LEU A 51 8.43 -6.77 6.47
N THR A 52 8.89 -8.02 6.45
CA THR A 52 8.11 -9.15 5.93
C THR A 52 6.79 -9.30 6.70
N ILE A 53 6.85 -9.29 8.04
CA ILE A 53 5.67 -9.36 8.90
C ILE A 53 4.71 -8.19 8.63
N LEU A 54 5.24 -6.97 8.47
CA LEU A 54 4.40 -5.80 8.18
C LEU A 54 3.75 -5.88 6.80
N TYR A 55 4.40 -6.44 5.79
CA TYR A 55 3.77 -6.66 4.48
C TYR A 55 2.63 -7.68 4.55
N ASP A 56 2.80 -8.72 5.37
CA ASP A 56 1.74 -9.69 5.63
C ASP A 56 0.58 -9.07 6.41
N ALA A 57 0.88 -8.27 7.43
CA ALA A 57 -0.11 -7.49 8.17
C ALA A 57 -0.88 -6.55 7.24
N ALA A 58 -0.18 -5.76 6.41
CA ALA A 58 -0.82 -4.87 5.42
C ALA A 58 -1.69 -5.64 4.43
N THR A 59 -1.28 -6.85 4.02
CA THR A 59 -2.08 -7.72 3.16
C THR A 59 -3.37 -8.19 3.86
N ALA A 60 -3.27 -8.62 5.12
CA ALA A 60 -4.43 -9.01 5.91
C ALA A 60 -5.37 -7.81 6.16
N THR A 61 -4.82 -6.63 6.44
CA THR A 61 -5.56 -5.38 6.60
C THR A 61 -6.34 -5.03 5.34
N MET A 62 -5.76 -5.14 4.14
CA MET A 62 -6.50 -4.92 2.89
C MET A 62 -7.65 -5.90 2.71
N ARG A 63 -7.43 -7.18 3.02
CA ARG A 63 -8.50 -8.20 2.95
C ARG A 63 -9.63 -7.90 3.92
N TYR A 64 -9.30 -7.54 5.15
CA TYR A 64 -10.27 -7.13 6.17
C TYR A 64 -11.05 -5.89 5.74
N ALA A 65 -10.36 -4.88 5.21
CA ALA A 65 -10.97 -3.64 4.72
C ALA A 65 -11.94 -3.88 3.57
N ALA A 66 -11.69 -4.91 2.74
CA ALA A 66 -12.45 -5.25 1.55
C ALA A 66 -13.49 -6.36 1.77
N ASP A 67 -13.73 -6.76 3.02
CA ASP A 67 -14.61 -7.89 3.35
C ASP A 67 -16.09 -7.46 3.37
N PHE A 68 -16.63 -7.14 2.18
CA PHE A 68 -18.04 -6.85 1.91
C PHE A 68 -18.34 -7.02 0.41
N GLY A 69 -19.62 -7.00 0.03
CA GLY A 69 -20.05 -7.15 -1.37
C GLY A 69 -19.83 -5.90 -2.23
N ALA A 70 -19.78 -6.07 -3.57
CA ALA A 70 -19.64 -4.96 -4.51
C ALA A 70 -20.79 -3.95 -4.42
N ASP A 71 -22.02 -4.40 -4.15
CA ASP A 71 -23.18 -3.52 -3.96
C ASP A 71 -23.00 -2.56 -2.77
N THR A 72 -22.39 -3.03 -1.68
CA THR A 72 -22.06 -2.18 -0.53
C THR A 72 -21.00 -1.15 -0.88
N TYR A 73 -20.03 -1.53 -1.73
CA TYR A 73 -19.02 -0.62 -2.22
C TYR A 73 -19.66 0.53 -3.00
N GLU A 74 -20.45 0.21 -4.03
CA GLU A 74 -21.03 1.20 -4.94
C GLU A 74 -22.10 2.08 -4.26
N ARG A 75 -22.91 1.52 -3.37
CA ARG A 75 -24.01 2.28 -2.74
C ARG A 75 -23.61 3.07 -1.51
N VAL A 76 -22.52 2.70 -0.84
CA VAL A 76 -22.18 3.24 0.49
C VAL A 76 -20.74 3.71 0.56
N ILE A 77 -19.78 2.83 0.27
CA ILE A 77 -18.35 3.16 0.46
C ILE A 77 -17.89 4.21 -0.54
N ARG A 78 -18.11 3.98 -1.85
CA ARG A 78 -17.68 4.87 -2.92
C ARG A 78 -18.32 6.27 -2.83
N PRO A 79 -19.64 6.42 -2.61
CA PRO A 79 -20.24 7.74 -2.41
C PRO A 79 -19.71 8.46 -1.16
N SER A 80 -19.35 7.73 -0.09
CA SER A 80 -18.75 8.34 1.10
C SER A 80 -17.34 8.91 0.87
N MET A 81 -16.69 8.53 -0.23
CA MET A 81 -15.38 9.04 -0.65
C MET A 81 -15.47 10.08 -1.78
N ALA A 82 -16.69 10.49 -2.16
CA ALA A 82 -16.96 11.47 -3.18
C ALA A 82 -17.61 12.73 -2.56
N PRO A 83 -17.70 13.84 -3.32
CA PRO A 83 -18.46 15.01 -2.89
C PRO A 83 -19.91 14.65 -2.52
N PRO A 84 -20.51 15.30 -1.50
CA PRO A 84 -19.99 16.42 -0.71
C PRO A 84 -19.12 16.01 0.50
N PHE A 85 -18.90 14.71 0.73
CA PHE A 85 -18.23 14.22 1.94
C PHE A 85 -16.71 14.32 1.88
N MET A 86 -16.15 14.32 0.67
CA MET A 86 -14.72 14.49 0.39
C MET A 86 -14.52 15.46 -0.77
N THR A 87 -13.38 16.13 -0.80
CA THR A 87 -12.99 16.99 -1.92
C THR A 87 -12.95 16.19 -3.23
N PRO A 88 -13.42 16.74 -4.37
CA PRO A 88 -13.28 16.09 -5.67
C PRO A 88 -11.83 15.65 -5.94
N GLY A 89 -11.63 14.48 -6.54
CA GLY A 89 -10.30 13.95 -6.86
C GLY A 89 -9.60 13.19 -5.72
N PHE A 90 -10.28 12.87 -4.61
CA PHE A 90 -9.73 11.96 -3.61
C PHE A 90 -9.33 10.63 -4.25
N SER A 91 -8.04 10.31 -4.17
CA SER A 91 -7.46 9.07 -4.66
C SER A 91 -6.48 8.53 -3.63
N GLY A 92 -6.42 7.21 -3.48
CA GLY A 92 -5.41 6.53 -2.65
C GLY A 92 -3.96 6.85 -3.04
N THR A 93 -3.75 7.48 -4.21
CA THR A 93 -2.46 8.00 -4.69
C THR A 93 -1.92 9.20 -3.89
N LEU A 94 -2.74 9.89 -3.09
CA LEU A 94 -2.31 11.09 -2.33
C LEU A 94 -1.60 10.77 -1.01
N ASN A 95 -1.22 9.51 -0.79
CA ASN A 95 -0.56 9.10 0.45
C ASN A 95 0.96 9.27 0.35
N ILE A 96 1.45 10.43 0.80
CA ILE A 96 2.88 10.78 0.87
C ILE A 96 3.70 9.69 1.57
N GLU A 97 3.17 9.07 2.63
CA GLU A 97 3.90 8.02 3.37
C GLU A 97 4.10 6.75 2.52
N HIS A 98 3.13 6.42 1.66
CA HIS A 98 3.22 5.29 0.76
C HIS A 98 4.27 5.53 -0.33
N GLU A 99 4.30 6.73 -0.91
CA GLU A 99 5.32 7.13 -1.89
C GLU A 99 6.74 7.08 -1.29
N GLN A 100 6.90 7.62 -0.07
CA GLN A 100 8.15 7.54 0.67
C GLN A 100 8.57 6.10 0.92
N MET A 101 7.63 5.23 1.33
CA MET A 101 7.90 3.81 1.55
C MET A 101 8.41 3.13 0.28
N LEU A 102 7.74 3.35 -0.86
CA LEU A 102 8.13 2.78 -2.16
C LEU A 102 9.51 3.27 -2.61
N SER A 103 9.79 4.56 -2.45
CA SER A 103 11.10 5.17 -2.79
C SER A 103 12.23 4.58 -1.94
N ARG A 104 12.02 4.47 -0.62
CA ARG A 104 12.98 3.87 0.31
C ARG A 104 13.22 2.39 0.01
N LEU A 105 12.16 1.63 -0.23
CA LEU A 105 12.26 0.22 -0.57
C LEU A 105 13.06 0.00 -1.86
N THR A 106 12.80 0.83 -2.88
CA THR A 106 13.50 0.78 -4.17
C THR A 106 15.00 1.04 -4.00
N THR A 107 15.34 2.06 -3.21
CA THR A 107 16.72 2.41 -2.87
C THR A 107 17.42 1.29 -2.11
N LEU A 108 16.78 0.77 -1.06
CA LEU A 108 17.30 -0.33 -0.24
C LEU A 108 17.54 -1.60 -1.09
N ARG A 109 16.60 -1.94 -1.97
CA ARG A 109 16.72 -3.09 -2.87
C ARG A 109 17.90 -2.94 -3.83
N ARG A 110 18.13 -1.73 -4.36
CA ARG A 110 19.28 -1.44 -5.24
C ARG A 110 20.60 -1.60 -4.48
N GLY A 111 20.70 -0.99 -3.30
CA GLY A 111 21.90 -1.10 -2.44
C GLY A 111 22.18 -2.55 -2.04
N PHE A 112 21.15 -3.29 -1.62
CA PHE A 112 21.26 -4.70 -1.27
C PHE A 112 21.79 -5.54 -2.44
N LYS A 113 21.22 -5.38 -3.65
CA LYS A 113 21.71 -6.07 -4.85
C LYS A 113 23.16 -5.73 -5.20
N ALA A 114 23.61 -4.50 -4.94
CA ALA A 114 25.01 -4.13 -5.15
C ALA A 114 25.93 -4.82 -4.12
N ALA A 115 25.55 -4.85 -2.85
CA ALA A 115 26.30 -5.56 -1.81
C ALA A 115 26.35 -7.07 -2.04
N ASP A 116 25.24 -7.67 -2.47
CA ASP A 116 25.15 -9.11 -2.72
C ASP A 116 26.00 -9.55 -3.93
N ARG A 117 25.97 -8.77 -5.03
CA ARG A 117 26.86 -9.00 -6.18
C ARG A 117 28.34 -8.89 -5.83
N ALA A 118 28.68 -8.06 -4.85
CA ALA A 118 30.04 -7.94 -4.33
C ALA A 118 30.41 -9.04 -3.32
N GLY A 119 29.54 -10.04 -3.09
CA GLY A 119 29.80 -11.15 -2.17
C GLY A 119 29.79 -10.78 -0.69
N ARG A 120 29.35 -9.57 -0.33
CA ARG A 120 29.43 -9.05 1.06
C ARG A 120 28.29 -9.51 1.96
N VAL A 121 27.20 -9.98 1.37
CA VAL A 121 25.96 -10.28 2.10
C VAL A 121 26.00 -11.70 2.68
N PRO A 122 25.75 -11.90 3.98
CA PRO A 122 25.65 -13.24 4.56
C PRO A 122 24.41 -14.02 4.08
N PRO A 123 24.45 -15.38 4.08
CA PRO A 123 23.32 -16.21 3.67
C PRO A 123 22.00 -15.94 4.42
N GLY A 124 22.07 -15.65 5.73
CA GLY A 124 20.89 -15.32 6.55
C GLY A 124 20.17 -14.06 6.05
N VAL A 125 20.94 -13.02 5.73
CA VAL A 125 20.41 -11.77 5.17
C VAL A 125 19.81 -11.99 3.78
N ARG A 126 20.45 -12.79 2.91
CA ARG A 126 19.88 -13.18 1.61
C ARG A 126 18.53 -13.87 1.76
N SER A 127 18.44 -14.84 2.67
CA SER A 127 17.20 -15.56 2.95
C SER A 127 16.09 -14.62 3.43
N ALA A 128 16.41 -13.71 4.36
CA ALA A 128 15.47 -12.70 4.83
C ALA A 128 15.02 -11.73 3.73
N ALA A 129 15.93 -11.27 2.86
CA ALA A 129 15.62 -10.41 1.74
C ALA A 129 14.65 -11.07 0.74
N THR A 130 14.89 -12.34 0.40
CA THR A 130 14.00 -13.11 -0.49
C THR A 130 12.58 -13.19 0.06
N LYS A 131 12.43 -13.42 1.38
CA LYS A 131 11.11 -13.44 2.03
C LYS A 131 10.42 -12.09 1.97
N LEU A 132 11.15 -10.99 2.21
CA LEU A 132 10.64 -9.64 2.09
C LEU A 132 10.12 -9.35 0.68
N TRP A 133 10.90 -9.65 -0.36
CA TRP A 133 10.48 -9.41 -1.75
C TRP A 133 9.27 -10.25 -2.15
N SER A 134 9.17 -11.49 -1.65
CA SER A 134 7.99 -12.33 -1.84
C SER A 134 6.75 -11.73 -1.18
N ALA A 135 6.87 -11.24 0.07
CA ALA A 135 5.78 -10.60 0.79
C ALA A 135 5.30 -9.31 0.10
N GLN A 136 6.23 -8.47 -0.38
CA GLN A 136 5.89 -7.28 -1.14
C GLN A 136 5.17 -7.61 -2.46
N SER A 137 5.62 -8.65 -3.18
CA SER A 137 4.96 -9.10 -4.41
C SER A 137 3.54 -9.62 -4.14
N ARG A 138 3.35 -10.39 -3.07
CA ARG A 138 2.03 -10.88 -2.62
C ARG A 138 1.12 -9.70 -2.26
N ASN A 139 1.61 -8.74 -1.48
CA ASN A 139 0.86 -7.54 -1.11
C ASN A 139 0.36 -6.77 -2.33
N ARG A 140 1.24 -6.51 -3.31
CA ARG A 140 0.86 -5.85 -4.57
C ARG A 140 -0.22 -6.61 -5.34
N ARG A 141 -0.12 -7.94 -5.39
CA ARG A 141 -1.11 -8.79 -6.08
C ARG A 141 -2.49 -8.72 -5.40
N HIS A 142 -2.51 -8.77 -4.08
CA HIS A 142 -3.76 -8.61 -3.32
C HIS A 142 -4.38 -7.23 -3.50
N HIS A 143 -3.57 -6.17 -3.56
CA HIS A 143 -4.07 -4.83 -3.85
C HIS A 143 -4.79 -4.79 -5.21
N ILE A 144 -4.20 -5.38 -6.25
CA ILE A 144 -4.82 -5.50 -7.58
C ILE A 144 -6.16 -6.25 -7.51
N PHE A 145 -6.21 -7.41 -6.85
CA PHE A 145 -7.46 -8.18 -6.72
C PHE A 145 -8.56 -7.44 -5.96
N VAL A 146 -8.21 -6.67 -4.93
CA VAL A 146 -9.18 -5.82 -4.21
C VAL A 146 -9.71 -4.72 -5.12
N CYS A 147 -8.84 -4.07 -5.90
CA CYS A 147 -9.27 -3.07 -6.89
C CYS A 147 -10.20 -3.69 -7.95
N GLU A 148 -9.85 -4.85 -8.51
CA GLU A 148 -10.65 -5.55 -9.51
C GLU A 148 -12.03 -5.96 -8.99
N LYS A 149 -12.13 -6.37 -7.72
CA LYS A 149 -13.39 -6.74 -7.06
C LYS A 149 -14.40 -5.59 -7.06
N PHE A 150 -13.93 -4.36 -6.87
CA PHE A 150 -14.80 -3.20 -6.63
C PHE A 150 -14.91 -2.26 -7.82
N VAL A 151 -13.90 -2.20 -8.67
CA VAL A 151 -13.86 -1.35 -9.85
C VAL A 151 -13.37 -2.19 -11.04
N PRO A 152 -14.22 -3.10 -11.56
CA PRO A 152 -13.91 -3.75 -12.83
C PRO A 152 -13.72 -2.67 -13.90
N GLU A 153 -12.69 -2.80 -14.74
CA GLU A 153 -12.25 -1.82 -15.76
C GLU A 153 -11.46 -0.60 -15.23
N GLY A 154 -11.21 -0.48 -13.93
CA GLY A 154 -10.24 0.49 -13.39
C GLY A 154 -10.65 1.97 -13.47
N LYS A 155 -11.95 2.27 -13.60
CA LYS A 155 -12.50 3.64 -13.58
C LYS A 155 -12.27 4.29 -12.21
N SER A 156 -11.19 5.06 -12.08
CA SER A 156 -10.87 5.81 -10.87
C SER A 156 -11.78 7.03 -10.70
N LEU A 157 -12.15 7.36 -9.46
CA LEU A 157 -12.85 8.63 -9.14
C LEU A 157 -12.08 9.86 -9.65
N LEU A 158 -10.75 9.77 -9.72
CA LEU A 158 -9.90 10.82 -10.29
C LEU A 158 -10.10 10.94 -11.82
N SER A 159 -10.19 9.81 -12.53
CA SER A 159 -10.47 9.81 -13.98
C SER A 159 -11.90 10.25 -14.31
N GLU A 160 -12.85 9.98 -13.42
CA GLU A 160 -14.22 10.47 -13.54
C GLU A 160 -14.29 11.99 -13.32
N HIS A 161 -13.57 12.52 -12.33
CA HIS A 161 -13.49 13.95 -12.08
C HIS A 161 -12.91 14.70 -13.29
N PHE A 162 -11.77 14.27 -13.83
CA PHE A 162 -11.19 14.91 -15.02
C PHE A 162 -12.12 14.85 -16.23
N ARG A 163 -12.83 13.73 -16.43
CA ARG A 163 -13.80 13.61 -17.54
C ARG A 163 -14.97 14.58 -17.36
N GLN A 164 -15.47 14.74 -16.14
CA GLN A 164 -16.57 15.67 -15.85
C GLN A 164 -16.15 17.14 -16.02
N THR A 165 -14.94 17.51 -15.60
CA THR A 165 -14.41 18.87 -15.80
C THR A 165 -14.24 19.20 -17.29
N THR A 166 -13.64 18.30 -18.07
CA THR A 166 -13.45 18.52 -19.52
C THR A 166 -14.78 18.64 -20.28
N MET A 167 -15.79 17.84 -19.93
CA MET A 167 -17.10 17.96 -20.57
C MET A 167 -17.85 19.25 -20.18
N HIS A 168 -17.62 19.78 -18.98
CA HIS A 168 -18.26 21.02 -18.54
C HIS A 168 -17.69 22.24 -19.27
N GLU A 169 -16.37 22.29 -19.47
CA GLU A 169 -15.66 23.31 -20.25
C GLU A 169 -16.06 23.32 -21.73
N GLU A 170 -16.38 22.16 -22.32
CA GLU A 170 -16.84 22.04 -23.71
C GLU A 170 -18.30 22.47 -23.92
N THR A 171 -19.14 22.43 -22.88
CA THR A 171 -20.54 22.92 -22.95
C THR A 171 -20.71 24.41 -22.66
N GLU A 172 -19.68 25.07 -22.13
CA GLU A 172 -19.68 26.51 -21.83
C GLU A 172 -18.89 27.36 -22.85
N SER A 173 -18.32 26.74 -23.90
CA SER A 173 -17.73 27.40 -25.08
C SER A 173 -18.64 27.36 -26.30
#